data_AF-A0A428NRW2-F1
#
_entry.id   AF-A0A428NRW2-F1
#
_cell.length_a   1.000
_cell.length_b   1.000
_cell.length_c   1.000
_cell.angle_alpha   90.00
_cell.angle_beta   90.00
_cell.angle_gamma   90.00
#
_symmetry.space_group_name_H-M   'P 1'
#
loop_
_entity.id
_entity.type
_entity.pdbx_description
1 polymer ?
#
loop_
_entity_poly.entity_id
_entity_poly.type
_entity_poly.pdbx_seq_one_letter_code
_entity_poly.pdbx_strand_id
1 'polypeptide(L)'
;MSQAYDDAGEGAVFVGFWVDHGRGNILGATLTLGFLGRKILRLILERNIQVTVTCIVRGRNPHHSRQRLIDTLRPTAWWNSCFQERVEVWAGDLAEPRVGLDGSKWQSVFGLGGQPRQVDVIIHNGASVNWLEPYDALRSTNVSRIYHFVEGILRSTNPPRLFYVSGGYLSGAEEANDELVEKIYRLPAYDQTKFLSEALVKRAQLIGTSASDQMLIFKSGFIIGSTGDGRTQTGDALWRMVKACIQAGSYSQDDAQKWIPVAGVDSVASMLVDQVLLTRSSSAKGRFQKVLDGIYFQKR
;
A
#
# COMPACT_ATOMS: atom_id res chain seq x y z
N MET A 1 21.16 -22.87 15.75
CA MET A 1 21.04 -21.39 15.84
C MET A 1 19.78 -20.97 15.11
N SER A 2 18.60 -21.02 15.75
CA SER A 2 17.29 -20.88 15.09
C SER A 2 16.37 -19.90 15.82
N GLN A 3 16.87 -18.71 16.15
CA GLN A 3 16.11 -17.61 16.77
C GLN A 3 16.56 -16.27 16.16
N ALA A 4 16.09 -15.96 14.94
CA ALA A 4 16.31 -14.67 14.27
C ALA A 4 15.39 -14.38 13.06
N TYR A 5 14.35 -15.19 12.79
CA TYR A 5 13.65 -15.17 11.49
C TYR A 5 12.13 -14.91 11.52
N ASP A 6 11.53 -14.60 12.67
CA ASP A 6 10.10 -14.26 12.76
C ASP A 6 9.77 -12.76 12.46
N ASP A 7 10.74 -11.85 12.54
CA ASP A 7 10.48 -10.39 12.45
C ASP A 7 10.26 -9.85 11.02
N ALA A 8 10.37 -10.70 9.99
CA ALA A 8 10.28 -10.27 8.58
C ALA A 8 8.91 -10.53 7.91
N GLY A 9 8.05 -11.37 8.52
CA GLY A 9 6.92 -11.99 7.82
C GLY A 9 5.55 -11.35 8.04
N GLU A 10 5.41 -10.36 8.93
CA GLU A 10 4.10 -10.04 9.50
C GLU A 10 3.48 -8.72 9.03
N GLY A 11 2.92 -8.74 7.82
CA GLY A 11 2.14 -7.62 7.28
C GLY A 11 0.93 -7.26 8.15
N ALA A 12 1.08 -6.22 8.98
CA ALA A 12 -0.03 -5.48 9.57
C ALA A 12 -0.47 -4.41 8.57
N VAL A 13 -1.77 -4.38 8.26
CA VAL A 13 -2.28 -3.59 7.15
C VAL A 13 -3.49 -2.77 7.54
N PHE A 14 -3.28 -1.49 7.42
CA PHE A 14 -4.12 -0.40 7.82
C PHE A 14 -4.55 0.35 6.60
N VAL A 15 -5.44 1.34 6.60
CA VAL A 15 -6.00 2.33 7.56
C VAL A 15 -7.41 2.71 7.01
N GLY A 16 -8.21 3.53 7.70
CA GLY A 16 -9.10 4.57 7.10
C GLY A 16 -8.76 5.92 7.77
N PHE A 17 -8.55 7.08 7.12
CA PHE A 17 -8.75 8.35 7.89
C PHE A 17 -10.26 8.69 8.03
N TRP A 18 -10.62 9.47 9.04
CA TRP A 18 -11.94 10.00 9.35
C TRP A 18 -11.82 11.45 9.85
N VAL A 19 -12.89 12.25 9.71
CA VAL A 19 -13.01 13.62 10.27
C VAL A 19 -14.40 13.82 10.87
N ASP A 20 -14.46 14.56 11.97
CA ASP A 20 -15.67 14.82 12.73
C ASP A 20 -16.61 15.84 12.05
N HIS A 21 -17.90 15.75 12.34
CA HIS A 21 -18.95 16.56 11.72
C HIS A 21 -19.10 17.93 12.40
N GLY A 22 -18.24 18.88 12.01
CA GLY A 22 -18.32 20.29 12.43
C GLY A 22 -18.59 21.25 11.26
N ARG A 23 -17.59 21.42 10.38
CA ARG A 23 -17.62 22.20 9.13
C ARG A 23 -16.35 21.90 8.32
N GLY A 24 -16.48 21.30 7.15
CA GLY A 24 -15.41 21.21 6.14
C GLY A 24 -14.62 19.89 6.09
N ASN A 25 -14.79 19.20 4.95
CA ASN A 25 -13.88 18.26 4.27
C ASN A 25 -13.21 17.14 5.09
N ILE A 26 -13.71 15.93 4.83
CA ILE A 26 -13.41 14.68 5.53
C ILE A 26 -12.53 13.78 4.63
N LEU A 27 -11.52 13.13 5.21
CA LEU A 27 -10.50 12.29 4.56
C LEU A 27 -10.17 11.17 5.59
N GLY A 28 -9.95 9.88 5.34
CA GLY A 28 -9.55 9.08 4.17
C GLY A 28 -8.04 8.62 3.95
N ALA A 29 -7.61 7.40 4.30
CA ALA A 29 -6.23 6.86 4.07
C ALA A 29 -6.14 5.32 4.26
N THR A 30 -5.04 4.60 3.89
CA THR A 30 -4.76 3.16 4.28
C THR A 30 -3.22 2.84 4.39
N LEU A 31 -2.63 2.54 5.58
CA LEU A 31 -1.18 2.73 5.85
C LEU A 31 -0.44 1.54 6.54
N THR A 32 -0.04 0.46 5.85
CA THR A 32 0.70 -0.69 6.46
C THR A 32 1.87 -0.29 7.39
N LEU A 33 2.16 -1.03 8.47
CA LEU A 33 3.35 -0.75 9.30
C LEU A 33 4.67 -1.23 8.67
N GLY A 34 4.65 -1.59 7.39
CA GLY A 34 5.85 -1.76 6.57
C GLY A 34 6.57 -0.44 6.30
N PHE A 35 7.70 -0.52 5.59
CA PHE A 35 8.60 0.60 5.34
C PHE A 35 7.92 1.84 4.73
N LEU A 36 7.16 1.66 3.64
CA LEU A 36 6.41 2.75 3.01
C LEU A 36 5.30 3.28 3.93
N GLY A 37 4.42 2.41 4.45
CA GLY A 37 3.25 2.88 5.19
C GLY A 37 3.57 3.54 6.55
N ARG A 38 4.70 3.21 7.21
CA ARG A 38 5.22 4.02 8.33
C ARG A 38 5.59 5.44 7.92
N LYS A 39 6.16 5.63 6.73
CA LYS A 39 6.50 6.97 6.20
C LYS A 39 5.25 7.73 5.78
N ILE A 40 4.26 7.07 5.16
CA ILE A 40 2.96 7.69 4.87
C ILE A 40 2.26 8.12 6.19
N LEU A 41 2.22 7.24 7.21
CA LEU A 41 1.65 7.53 8.53
C LEU A 41 2.31 8.73 9.21
N ARG A 42 3.65 8.78 9.20
CA ARG A 42 4.41 9.93 9.67
C ARG A 42 3.98 11.22 8.97
N LEU A 43 4.05 11.26 7.63
CA LEU A 43 3.76 12.45 6.84
C LEU A 43 2.34 12.97 7.05
N ILE A 44 1.40 12.08 7.35
CA ILE A 44 0.01 12.37 7.68
C ILE A 44 -0.13 13.02 9.06
N LEU A 45 0.51 12.43 10.07
CA LEU A 45 0.43 12.88 11.46
C LEU A 45 1.18 14.21 11.65
N GLU A 46 2.27 14.42 10.91
CA GLU A 46 3.01 15.68 10.89
C GLU A 46 2.25 16.82 10.18
N ARG A 47 1.19 16.55 9.39
CA ARG A 47 0.34 17.62 8.83
C ARG A 47 -0.59 18.19 9.89
N ASN A 48 -0.67 19.51 9.95
CA ASN A 48 -1.64 20.26 10.77
C ASN A 48 -3.05 20.22 10.14
N ILE A 49 -3.63 19.03 10.08
CA ILE A 49 -4.99 18.76 9.58
C ILE A 49 -5.75 17.94 10.62
N GLN A 50 -7.02 18.24 10.81
CA GLN A 50 -7.89 17.48 11.71
C GLN A 50 -8.29 16.17 11.01
N VAL A 51 -7.47 15.13 11.16
CA VAL A 51 -7.76 13.77 10.68
C VAL A 51 -7.41 12.75 11.77
N THR A 52 -8.31 11.77 11.94
CA THR A 52 -8.08 10.55 12.72
C THR A 52 -7.67 9.45 11.78
N VAL A 53 -6.60 8.72 12.11
CA VAL A 53 -6.00 7.65 11.31
C VAL A 53 -6.36 6.29 11.92
N THR A 54 -7.39 5.63 11.41
CA THR A 54 -7.88 4.34 11.91
C THR A 54 -7.03 3.18 11.43
N CYS A 55 -6.49 2.37 12.35
CA CYS A 55 -5.51 1.32 12.10
C CYS A 55 -6.00 -0.11 12.43
N ILE A 56 -6.44 -0.89 11.43
CA ILE A 56 -6.57 -2.38 11.41
C ILE A 56 -5.24 -3.17 11.71
N VAL A 57 -4.89 -3.43 12.98
CA VAL A 57 -3.66 -4.16 13.39
C VAL A 57 -3.99 -5.64 13.66
N ARG A 58 -3.11 -6.54 13.24
CA ARG A 58 -3.15 -7.95 13.66
C ARG A 58 -2.88 -8.09 15.16
N GLY A 59 -3.86 -8.63 15.87
CA GLY A 59 -3.77 -8.86 17.31
C GLY A 59 -4.94 -9.69 17.82
N ARG A 60 -4.74 -10.32 18.99
CA ARG A 60 -5.71 -11.21 19.62
C ARG A 60 -6.98 -10.48 20.13
N ASN A 61 -6.88 -9.17 20.29
CA ASN A 61 -7.95 -8.26 20.70
C ASN A 61 -7.52 -6.79 20.41
N PRO A 62 -8.42 -5.80 20.47
CA PRO A 62 -8.09 -4.40 20.18
C PRO A 62 -6.97 -3.79 21.04
N HIS A 63 -6.84 -4.20 22.31
CA HIS A 63 -5.75 -3.73 23.18
C HIS A 63 -4.39 -4.25 22.70
N HIS A 64 -4.28 -5.54 22.39
CA HIS A 64 -3.07 -6.14 21.84
C HIS A 64 -2.70 -5.53 20.48
N SER A 65 -3.69 -5.31 19.63
CA SER A 65 -3.55 -4.57 18.37
C SER A 65 -2.96 -3.17 18.62
N ARG A 66 -3.53 -2.38 19.53
CA ARG A 66 -3.05 -1.03 19.85
C ARG A 66 -1.65 -1.03 20.45
N GLN A 67 -1.35 -1.96 21.33
CA GLN A 67 -0.03 -2.12 21.92
C GLN A 67 1.02 -2.47 20.85
N ARG A 68 0.73 -3.43 19.95
CA ARG A 68 1.61 -3.80 18.83
C ARG A 68 1.90 -2.62 17.90
N LEU A 69 0.90 -1.78 17.61
CA LEU A 69 1.10 -0.53 16.87
C LEU A 69 2.09 0.39 17.60
N ILE A 70 1.83 0.71 18.87
CA ILE A 70 2.65 1.65 19.63
C ILE A 70 4.08 1.10 19.80
N ASP A 71 4.27 -0.19 20.06
CA ASP A 71 5.59 -0.82 20.18
C ASP A 71 6.37 -0.82 18.84
N THR A 72 5.67 -0.84 17.70
CA THR A 72 6.29 -0.70 16.38
C THR A 72 6.72 0.75 16.09
N LEU A 73 6.01 1.74 16.65
CA LEU A 73 6.24 3.16 16.38
C LEU A 73 7.16 3.84 17.41
N ARG A 74 7.13 3.43 18.69
CA ARG A 74 7.94 4.00 19.78
C ARG A 74 9.45 4.02 19.52
N PRO A 75 10.07 3.03 18.85
CA PRO A 75 11.50 3.08 18.51
C PRO A 75 11.84 4.06 17.37
N THR A 76 10.83 4.62 16.69
CA THR A 76 11.07 5.54 15.56
C THR A 76 11.24 6.96 16.06
N ALA A 77 12.28 7.65 15.58
CA ALA A 77 12.64 9.00 16.02
C ALA A 77 11.61 10.11 15.70
N TRP A 78 10.50 9.78 15.03
CA TRP A 78 9.43 10.71 14.68
C TRP A 78 8.15 10.50 15.52
N TRP A 79 8.02 9.40 16.25
CA TRP A 79 6.80 9.10 17.00
C TRP A 79 6.72 9.98 18.26
N ASN A 80 5.60 10.68 18.41
CA ASN A 80 5.28 11.49 19.59
C ASN A 80 3.96 10.98 20.20
N SER A 81 3.84 11.00 21.53
CA SER A 81 2.61 10.62 22.23
C SER A 81 1.41 11.48 21.86
N CYS A 82 1.60 12.73 21.43
CA CYS A 82 0.52 13.59 20.94
C CYS A 82 -0.21 13.02 19.71
N PHE A 83 0.42 12.11 18.95
CA PHE A 83 -0.23 11.45 17.83
C PHE A 83 -1.19 10.33 18.25
N GLN A 84 -1.17 9.88 19.51
CA GLN A 84 -2.01 8.75 19.96
C GLN A 84 -3.52 9.02 19.84
N GLU A 85 -3.95 10.27 20.06
CA GLU A 85 -5.35 10.68 19.95
C GLU A 85 -5.82 10.71 18.49
N ARG A 86 -4.89 10.93 17.56
CA ARG A 86 -5.12 10.91 16.11
C ARG A 86 -4.98 9.52 15.49
N VAL A 87 -4.75 8.46 16.27
CA VAL A 87 -4.62 7.09 15.74
C VAL A 87 -5.56 6.13 16.46
N GLU A 88 -6.69 5.85 15.84
CA GLU A 88 -7.60 4.78 16.27
C GLU A 88 -7.01 3.41 15.88
N VAL A 89 -7.34 2.33 16.59
CA VAL A 89 -6.94 0.97 16.22
C VAL A 89 -8.12 0.00 16.18
N TRP A 90 -8.27 -0.66 15.04
CA TRP A 90 -9.15 -1.81 14.87
C TRP A 90 -8.32 -3.09 14.94
N ALA A 91 -8.87 -4.18 15.48
CA ALA A 91 -8.26 -5.50 15.33
C ALA A 91 -8.73 -6.11 14.00
N GLY A 92 -7.82 -6.69 13.23
CA GLY A 92 -8.14 -7.38 11.98
C GLY A 92 -6.90 -7.98 11.32
N ASP A 93 -7.12 -8.92 10.40
CA ASP A 93 -6.08 -9.57 9.62
C ASP A 93 -6.43 -9.44 8.13
N LEU A 94 -5.52 -8.88 7.35
CA LEU A 94 -5.74 -8.69 5.92
C LEU A 94 -5.92 -10.03 5.18
N ALA A 95 -5.39 -11.15 5.69
CA ALA A 95 -5.58 -12.49 5.11
C ALA A 95 -7.03 -12.99 5.23
N GLU A 96 -7.79 -12.46 6.18
CA GLU A 96 -9.17 -12.85 6.44
C GLU A 96 -10.17 -12.09 5.54
N PRO A 97 -11.34 -12.68 5.24
CA PRO A 97 -12.43 -12.00 4.56
C PRO A 97 -12.81 -10.69 5.28
N ARG A 98 -13.08 -9.62 4.52
CA ARG A 98 -13.32 -8.26 5.06
C ARG A 98 -12.22 -7.80 6.02
N VAL A 99 -10.98 -8.26 5.79
CA VAL A 99 -9.77 -7.86 6.51
C VAL A 99 -9.83 -8.16 8.03
N GLY A 100 -10.58 -9.21 8.39
CA GLY A 100 -10.81 -9.64 9.77
C GLY A 100 -11.73 -8.71 10.57
N LEU A 101 -12.38 -7.73 9.92
CA LEU A 101 -13.38 -6.88 10.57
C LEU A 101 -14.72 -7.60 10.69
N ASP A 102 -15.44 -7.29 11.77
CA ASP A 102 -16.84 -7.66 11.92
C ASP A 102 -17.71 -6.99 10.83
N GLY A 103 -18.92 -7.53 10.64
CA GLY A 103 -19.84 -7.05 9.61
C GLY A 103 -20.26 -5.58 9.78
N SER A 104 -20.33 -5.08 11.00
CA SER A 104 -20.78 -3.70 11.29
C SER A 104 -19.69 -2.69 10.93
N LYS A 105 -18.45 -2.92 11.38
CA LYS A 105 -17.29 -2.11 10.99
C LYS A 105 -17.03 -2.15 9.50
N TRP A 106 -17.13 -3.32 8.87
CA TRP A 106 -17.01 -3.42 7.42
C TRP A 106 -18.10 -2.63 6.69
N GLN A 107 -19.35 -2.66 7.19
CA GLN A 107 -20.43 -1.85 6.64
C GLN A 107 -20.20 -0.34 6.85
N SER A 108 -19.66 0.10 7.99
CA SER A 108 -19.40 1.52 8.25
C SER A 108 -18.28 2.09 7.38
N VAL A 109 -17.28 1.31 6.98
CA VAL A 109 -16.25 1.74 6.00
C VAL A 109 -16.88 2.25 4.70
N PHE A 110 -17.94 1.60 4.23
CA PHE A 110 -18.56 1.89 2.92
C PHE A 110 -19.95 2.54 3.01
N GLY A 111 -20.51 2.72 4.21
CA GLY A 111 -21.88 3.23 4.41
C GLY A 111 -22.96 2.26 3.91
N LEU A 112 -22.78 0.96 4.17
CA LEU A 112 -23.66 -0.12 3.68
C LEU A 112 -24.69 -0.54 4.73
N GLY A 113 -25.81 -1.12 4.29
CA GLY A 113 -26.80 -1.73 5.19
C GLY A 113 -27.49 -0.74 6.14
N GLY A 114 -27.56 0.54 5.77
CA GLY A 114 -28.08 1.62 6.61
C GLY A 114 -27.08 2.21 7.61
N GLN A 115 -25.85 1.70 7.68
CA GLN A 115 -24.79 2.32 8.48
C GLN A 115 -24.31 3.65 7.85
N PRO A 116 -24.03 4.69 8.65
CA PRO A 116 -23.36 5.89 8.15
C PRO A 116 -21.93 5.55 7.73
N ARG A 117 -21.42 6.22 6.69
CA ARG A 117 -20.04 6.05 6.24
C ARG A 117 -19.07 6.71 7.23
N GLN A 118 -18.06 5.94 7.66
CA GLN A 118 -17.02 6.35 8.62
C GLN A 118 -15.61 6.45 8.00
N VAL A 119 -15.44 6.19 6.69
CA VAL A 119 -14.15 6.29 6.00
C VAL A 119 -14.34 7.00 4.66
N ASP A 120 -13.46 7.94 4.30
CA ASP A 120 -13.61 8.78 3.10
C ASP A 120 -12.66 8.45 1.96
N VAL A 121 -11.54 7.81 2.27
CA VAL A 121 -10.52 7.34 1.36
C VAL A 121 -9.82 6.13 2.01
N ILE A 122 -9.23 5.27 1.19
CA ILE A 122 -8.61 3.99 1.51
C ILE A 122 -7.36 3.89 0.61
N ILE A 123 -6.14 3.90 1.12
CA ILE A 123 -4.85 3.71 0.39
C ILE A 123 -4.31 2.26 0.41
N HIS A 124 -4.96 1.28 -0.23
CA HIS A 124 -4.60 -0.13 -0.05
C HIS A 124 -3.12 -0.46 -0.38
N ASN A 125 -2.25 -0.45 0.64
CA ASN A 125 -0.80 -0.70 0.57
C ASN A 125 -0.41 -2.12 1.01
N GLY A 126 -1.38 -2.95 1.37
CA GLY A 126 -1.16 -4.32 1.82
C GLY A 126 -0.61 -5.23 0.73
N ALA A 127 0.49 -5.91 1.04
CA ALA A 127 0.92 -7.10 0.32
C ALA A 127 1.82 -7.95 1.23
N SER A 128 1.86 -9.26 0.98
CA SER A 128 3.09 -10.02 1.22
C SER A 128 4.03 -9.76 0.05
N VAL A 129 5.21 -9.24 0.36
CA VAL A 129 6.29 -8.96 -0.60
C VAL A 129 7.34 -10.03 -0.43
N ASN A 130 7.07 -11.22 -0.97
CA ASN A 130 8.04 -12.30 -1.02
C ASN A 130 8.21 -12.75 -2.47
N TRP A 131 9.44 -12.72 -2.96
CA TRP A 131 9.80 -13.01 -4.35
C TRP A 131 10.03 -14.50 -4.62
N LEU A 132 10.02 -15.34 -3.57
CA LEU A 132 10.31 -16.77 -3.62
C LEU A 132 9.10 -17.66 -3.33
N GLU A 133 7.99 -17.10 -2.85
CA GLU A 133 6.75 -17.86 -2.58
C GLU A 133 6.03 -18.25 -3.88
N PRO A 134 5.32 -19.38 -3.91
CA PRO A 134 4.45 -19.73 -5.02
C PRO A 134 3.24 -18.81 -5.10
N TYR A 135 2.63 -18.71 -6.28
CA TYR A 135 1.48 -17.86 -6.55
C TYR A 135 0.32 -18.09 -5.58
N ASP A 136 -0.05 -19.33 -5.28
CA ASP A 136 -1.21 -19.62 -4.41
C ASP A 136 -1.02 -19.15 -2.96
N ALA A 137 0.22 -19.17 -2.44
CA ALA A 137 0.54 -18.63 -1.12
C ALA A 137 0.38 -17.10 -1.06
N LEU A 138 0.72 -16.40 -2.15
CA LEU A 138 0.57 -14.95 -2.24
C LEU A 138 -0.83 -14.51 -2.68
N ARG A 139 -1.57 -15.31 -3.44
CA ARG A 139 -2.86 -14.96 -4.06
C ARG A 139 -3.92 -14.57 -3.03
N SER A 140 -4.10 -15.39 -1.99
CA SER A 140 -5.02 -15.10 -0.87
C SER A 140 -4.70 -13.73 -0.24
N THR A 141 -3.41 -13.41 -0.21
CA THR A 141 -2.80 -12.34 0.55
C THR A 141 -2.56 -11.05 -0.26
N ASN A 142 -2.63 -11.11 -1.58
CA ASN A 142 -2.42 -9.94 -2.44
C ASN A 142 -3.64 -9.65 -3.34
N VAL A 143 -4.39 -10.68 -3.77
CA VAL A 143 -5.48 -10.55 -4.75
C VAL A 143 -6.87 -10.55 -4.09
N SER A 144 -7.18 -11.54 -3.25
CA SER A 144 -8.51 -11.63 -2.59
C SER A 144 -8.80 -10.41 -1.72
N ARG A 145 -7.75 -9.76 -1.23
CA ARG A 145 -7.84 -8.60 -0.34
C ARG A 145 -8.38 -7.36 -1.05
N ILE A 146 -7.87 -7.04 -2.24
CA ILE A 146 -8.35 -5.86 -3.00
C ILE A 146 -9.76 -6.08 -3.55
N TYR A 147 -10.15 -7.33 -3.85
CA TYR A 147 -11.50 -7.68 -4.30
C TYR A 147 -12.59 -7.19 -3.34
N HIS A 148 -12.44 -7.43 -2.04
CA HIS A 148 -13.43 -6.96 -1.06
C HIS A 148 -13.56 -5.44 -1.00
N PHE A 149 -12.44 -4.69 -1.10
CA PHE A 149 -12.50 -3.23 -1.19
C PHE A 149 -13.22 -2.78 -2.46
N VAL A 150 -12.89 -3.36 -3.62
CA VAL A 150 -13.57 -3.08 -4.89
C VAL A 150 -15.08 -3.36 -4.80
N GLU A 151 -15.47 -4.49 -4.21
CA GLU A 151 -16.86 -4.86 -3.97
C GLU A 151 -17.58 -3.84 -3.07
N GLY A 152 -16.97 -3.45 -1.94
CA GLY A 152 -17.52 -2.48 -0.99
C GLY A 152 -17.72 -1.09 -1.62
N ILE A 153 -16.76 -0.64 -2.44
CA ILE A 153 -16.86 0.62 -3.20
C ILE A 153 -18.04 0.57 -4.18
N LEU A 154 -18.13 -0.48 -5.01
CA LEU A 154 -19.15 -0.59 -6.05
C LEU A 154 -20.57 -0.75 -5.48
N ARG A 155 -20.70 -1.26 -4.26
CA ARG A 155 -21.97 -1.40 -3.54
C ARG A 155 -22.40 -0.13 -2.79
N SER A 156 -21.52 0.86 -2.63
CA SER A 156 -21.81 2.09 -1.90
C SER A 156 -22.43 3.16 -2.81
N THR A 157 -23.41 3.89 -2.28
CA THR A 157 -23.99 5.08 -2.93
C THR A 157 -23.14 6.33 -2.75
N ASN A 158 -22.24 6.34 -1.76
CA ASN A 158 -21.30 7.43 -1.47
C ASN A 158 -19.96 6.84 -1.01
N PRO A 159 -19.20 6.15 -1.89
CA PRO A 159 -18.01 5.40 -1.46
C PRO A 159 -16.84 6.30 -1.04
N PRO A 160 -15.92 5.77 -0.20
CA PRO A 160 -14.60 6.36 -0.04
C PRO A 160 -13.79 6.33 -1.35
N ARG A 161 -12.75 7.17 -1.49
CA ARG A 161 -11.71 6.98 -2.55
C ARG A 161 -10.86 5.75 -2.26
N LEU A 162 -10.43 4.99 -3.26
CA LEU A 162 -9.55 3.83 -3.09
C LEU A 162 -8.25 4.03 -3.87
N PHE A 163 -7.14 4.31 -3.20
CA PHE A 163 -5.80 4.36 -3.76
C PHE A 163 -5.10 3.01 -3.59
N TYR A 164 -5.21 2.12 -4.57
CA TYR A 164 -4.46 0.87 -4.55
C TYR A 164 -2.96 1.13 -4.80
N VAL A 165 -2.10 0.81 -3.82
CA VAL A 165 -0.64 0.91 -4.00
C VAL A 165 -0.11 -0.36 -4.64
N SER A 166 0.25 -0.22 -5.91
CA SER A 166 0.84 -1.27 -6.71
C SER A 166 2.36 -1.12 -6.83
N GLY A 167 3.00 -2.20 -7.25
CA GLY A 167 4.41 -2.27 -7.57
C GLY A 167 4.70 -3.54 -8.34
N GLY A 168 5.98 -3.93 -8.42
CA GLY A 168 6.38 -5.07 -9.22
C GLY A 168 6.35 -4.76 -10.71
N TYR A 169 5.93 -5.72 -11.54
CA TYR A 169 5.98 -5.65 -13.00
C TYR A 169 5.54 -4.32 -13.60
N LEU A 170 6.44 -3.67 -14.34
CA LEU A 170 6.16 -2.44 -15.07
C LEU A 170 5.83 -2.75 -16.52
N SER A 171 4.55 -2.77 -16.85
CA SER A 171 4.11 -2.94 -18.24
C SER A 171 4.56 -1.79 -19.12
N GLY A 172 4.93 -2.14 -20.36
CA GLY A 172 5.08 -1.19 -21.46
C GLY A 172 3.76 -0.47 -21.77
N ALA A 173 3.81 0.53 -22.64
CA ALA A 173 2.61 1.25 -23.08
C ALA A 173 1.82 0.49 -24.17
N GLU A 174 2.44 -0.47 -24.84
CA GLU A 174 1.98 -1.09 -26.09
C GLU A 174 2.11 -2.63 -26.05
N GLU A 175 1.75 -3.27 -24.92
CA GLU A 175 1.80 -4.73 -24.80
C GLU A 175 0.44 -5.34 -25.20
N ALA A 176 0.42 -6.20 -26.21
CA ALA A 176 -0.78 -6.92 -26.63
C ALA A 176 -1.26 -7.91 -25.54
N ASN A 177 -2.57 -8.10 -25.40
CA ASN A 177 -3.14 -8.87 -24.28
C ASN A 177 -2.60 -10.31 -24.16
N ASP A 178 -2.44 -11.02 -25.28
CA ASP A 178 -2.05 -12.44 -25.25
C ASP A 178 -0.56 -12.61 -24.91
N GLU A 179 0.31 -11.79 -25.53
CA GLU A 179 1.74 -11.71 -25.19
C GLU A 179 1.95 -11.28 -23.73
N LEU A 180 1.13 -10.35 -23.25
CA LEU A 180 1.13 -9.90 -21.86
C LEU A 180 0.78 -11.03 -20.89
N VAL A 181 -0.24 -11.85 -21.18
CA VAL A 181 -0.60 -12.99 -20.32
C VAL A 181 0.54 -14.01 -20.22
N GLU A 182 1.16 -14.38 -21.34
CA GLU A 182 2.30 -15.32 -21.31
C GLU A 182 3.49 -14.72 -20.55
N LYS A 183 3.79 -13.44 -20.77
CA LYS A 183 4.85 -12.72 -20.08
C LYS A 183 4.61 -12.69 -18.57
N ILE A 184 3.41 -12.32 -18.12
CA ILE A 184 3.04 -12.31 -16.69
C ILE A 184 3.21 -13.70 -16.07
N TYR A 185 2.79 -14.78 -16.73
CA TYR A 185 2.91 -16.14 -16.20
C TYR A 185 4.37 -16.56 -15.92
N ARG A 186 5.34 -15.96 -16.64
CA ARG A 186 6.79 -16.20 -16.46
C ARG A 186 7.45 -15.32 -15.39
N LEU A 187 6.73 -14.35 -14.82
CA LEU A 187 7.27 -13.46 -13.76
C LEU A 187 7.20 -14.09 -12.37
N PRO A 188 7.98 -13.57 -11.40
CA PRO A 188 7.81 -13.90 -9.99
C PRO A 188 6.35 -13.79 -9.52
N ALA A 189 5.93 -14.70 -8.63
CA ALA A 189 4.56 -14.77 -8.13
C ALA A 189 4.04 -13.44 -7.54
N TYR A 190 4.92 -12.67 -6.89
CA TYR A 190 4.61 -11.33 -6.39
C TYR A 190 4.11 -10.39 -7.50
N ASP A 191 4.82 -10.34 -8.63
CA ASP A 191 4.45 -9.54 -9.79
C ASP A 191 3.10 -9.97 -10.38
N GLN A 192 2.88 -11.28 -10.49
CA GLN A 192 1.60 -11.84 -10.96
C GLN A 192 0.44 -11.36 -10.09
N THR A 193 0.59 -11.42 -8.76
CA THR A 193 -0.48 -10.98 -7.84
C THR A 193 -0.72 -9.47 -7.87
N LYS A 194 0.33 -8.64 -8.02
CA LYS A 194 0.18 -7.18 -8.18
C LYS A 194 -0.47 -6.82 -9.51
N PHE A 195 -0.09 -7.48 -10.60
CA PHE A 195 -0.73 -7.31 -11.91
C PHE A 195 -2.22 -7.66 -11.88
N LEU A 196 -2.58 -8.83 -11.32
CA LEU A 196 -3.98 -9.25 -11.25
C LEU A 196 -4.82 -8.29 -10.37
N SER A 197 -4.24 -7.79 -9.29
CA SER A 197 -4.88 -6.79 -8.42
C SER A 197 -5.10 -5.45 -9.14
N GLU A 198 -4.14 -4.99 -9.95
CA GLU A 198 -4.37 -3.84 -10.84
C GLU A 198 -5.47 -4.12 -11.88
N ALA A 199 -5.51 -5.32 -12.46
CA ALA A 199 -6.51 -5.69 -13.45
C ALA A 199 -7.92 -5.65 -12.83
N LEU A 200 -8.09 -6.12 -11.59
CA LEU A 200 -9.37 -6.02 -10.85
C LEU A 200 -9.79 -4.56 -10.65
N VAL A 201 -8.89 -3.68 -10.19
CA VAL A 201 -9.20 -2.26 -9.99
C VAL A 201 -9.49 -1.54 -11.31
N LYS A 202 -8.70 -1.80 -12.38
CA LYS A 202 -8.95 -1.27 -13.73
C LYS A 202 -10.30 -1.75 -14.27
N ARG A 203 -10.64 -3.03 -14.08
CA ARG A 203 -11.93 -3.60 -14.52
C ARG A 203 -13.10 -2.93 -13.82
N ALA A 204 -12.97 -2.62 -12.53
CA ALA A 204 -13.97 -1.86 -11.77
C ALA A 204 -14.06 -0.38 -12.20
N GLN A 205 -12.93 0.28 -12.48
CA GLN A 205 -12.90 1.63 -13.05
C GLN A 205 -13.68 1.73 -14.39
N LEU A 206 -13.61 0.68 -15.22
CA LEU A 206 -14.32 0.60 -16.51
C LEU A 206 -15.85 0.43 -16.40
N ILE A 207 -16.41 0.21 -15.19
CA ILE A 207 -17.87 0.15 -14.99
C ILE A 207 -18.50 1.56 -15.14
N GLY A 208 -17.69 2.63 -15.01
CA GLY A 208 -18.10 3.99 -15.38
C GLY A 208 -19.10 4.66 -14.44
N THR A 209 -19.28 4.15 -13.22
CA THR A 209 -20.12 4.78 -12.20
C THR A 209 -19.35 5.82 -11.38
N SER A 210 -20.06 6.73 -10.70
CA SER A 210 -19.47 7.65 -9.71
C SER A 210 -18.67 6.93 -8.60
N ALA A 211 -19.00 5.67 -8.32
CA ALA A 211 -18.26 4.78 -7.43
C ALA A 211 -16.95 4.28 -8.05
N SER A 212 -16.98 3.90 -9.33
CA SER A 212 -15.80 3.50 -10.12
C SER A 212 -14.76 4.63 -10.19
N ASP A 213 -15.22 5.87 -10.29
CA ASP A 213 -14.42 7.10 -10.27
C ASP A 213 -13.72 7.37 -8.92
N GLN A 214 -14.13 6.71 -7.85
CA GLN A 214 -13.45 6.81 -6.56
C GLN A 214 -12.18 5.95 -6.51
N MET A 215 -11.93 5.04 -7.47
CA MET A 215 -10.75 4.18 -7.47
C MET A 215 -9.57 4.80 -8.24
N LEU A 216 -8.37 4.67 -7.67
CA LEU A 216 -7.08 5.13 -8.19
C LEU A 216 -6.03 4.04 -7.99
N ILE A 217 -5.06 3.94 -8.90
CA ILE A 217 -3.88 3.09 -8.72
C ILE A 217 -2.65 3.99 -8.62
N PHE A 218 -1.87 3.81 -7.57
CA PHE A 218 -0.58 4.45 -7.38
C PHE A 218 0.51 3.38 -7.50
N LYS A 219 1.29 3.40 -8.58
CA LYS A 219 2.27 2.38 -8.94
C LYS A 219 3.69 2.91 -8.77
N SER A 220 4.46 2.28 -7.90
CA SER A 220 5.88 2.60 -7.67
C SER A 220 6.79 1.51 -8.22
N GLY A 221 8.03 1.87 -8.55
CA GLY A 221 9.14 0.93 -8.68
C GLY A 221 9.63 0.39 -7.32
N PHE A 222 10.90 0.01 -7.25
CA PHE A 222 11.56 -0.31 -5.99
C PHE A 222 11.61 0.93 -5.07
N ILE A 223 11.32 0.73 -3.79
CA ILE A 223 11.29 1.82 -2.80
C ILE A 223 12.56 1.72 -1.95
N ILE A 224 13.46 2.68 -2.15
CA ILE A 224 14.78 2.70 -1.49
C ILE A 224 14.78 3.63 -0.26
N GLY A 225 15.95 3.80 0.35
CA GLY A 225 16.13 4.64 1.53
C GLY A 225 15.63 6.08 1.37
N SER A 226 15.35 6.75 2.49
CA SER A 226 14.99 8.17 2.47
C SER A 226 16.09 9.00 1.81
N THR A 227 15.74 9.97 0.98
CA THR A 227 16.71 10.85 0.29
C THR A 227 17.63 11.61 1.25
N GLY A 228 17.15 11.95 2.46
CA GLY A 228 17.92 12.68 3.47
C GLY A 228 18.82 11.85 4.41
N ASP A 229 18.40 10.62 4.79
CA ASP A 229 19.12 9.82 5.81
C ASP A 229 19.51 8.40 5.35
N GLY A 230 19.20 8.02 4.11
CA GLY A 230 19.50 6.70 3.53
C GLY A 230 18.81 5.52 4.21
N ARG A 231 18.02 5.72 5.29
CA ARG A 231 17.47 4.61 6.08
C ARG A 231 16.49 3.80 5.25
N THR A 232 16.75 2.50 5.15
CA THR A 232 16.01 1.57 4.30
C THR A 232 15.72 0.25 5.01
N GLN A 233 14.89 -0.60 4.40
CA GLN A 233 14.63 -1.95 4.87
C GLN A 233 15.74 -2.90 4.38
N THR A 234 16.63 -3.34 5.26
CA THR A 234 17.80 -4.18 4.89
C THR A 234 17.42 -5.60 4.42
N GLY A 235 16.18 -6.02 4.65
CA GLY A 235 15.63 -7.28 4.17
C GLY A 235 15.16 -7.27 2.71
N ASP A 236 15.16 -6.12 2.03
CA ASP A 236 14.66 -5.98 0.64
C ASP A 236 15.44 -6.84 -0.37
N ALA A 237 14.78 -7.27 -1.44
CA ALA A 237 15.41 -8.01 -2.53
C ALA A 237 16.54 -7.20 -3.21
N LEU A 238 16.34 -5.89 -3.44
CA LEU A 238 17.33 -5.01 -4.04
C LEU A 238 18.58 -4.90 -3.15
N TRP A 239 18.41 -4.71 -1.84
CA TRP A 239 19.54 -4.61 -0.91
C TRP A 239 20.24 -5.95 -0.65
N ARG A 240 19.50 -7.07 -0.70
CA ARG A 240 20.10 -8.42 -0.68
C ARG A 240 20.94 -8.68 -1.93
N MET A 241 20.47 -8.26 -3.11
CA MET A 241 21.24 -8.33 -4.36
C MET A 241 22.51 -7.47 -4.29
N VAL A 242 22.39 -6.19 -3.89
CA VAL A 242 23.55 -5.29 -3.70
C VAL A 242 24.57 -5.90 -2.73
N LYS A 243 24.11 -6.44 -1.59
CA LYS A 243 24.97 -7.15 -0.64
C LYS A 243 25.67 -8.35 -1.28
N ALA A 244 24.95 -9.18 -2.03
CA ALA A 244 25.51 -10.34 -2.70
C ALA A 244 26.60 -9.95 -3.72
N CYS A 245 26.37 -8.92 -4.54
CA CYS A 245 27.36 -8.41 -5.48
C CYS A 245 28.63 -7.89 -4.78
N ILE A 246 28.48 -7.15 -3.67
CA ILE A 246 29.61 -6.68 -2.86
C ILE A 246 30.40 -7.87 -2.29
N GLN A 247 29.71 -8.88 -1.75
CA GLN A 247 30.36 -10.06 -1.16
C GLN A 247 31.04 -10.96 -2.21
N ALA A 248 30.50 -11.01 -3.43
CA ALA A 248 31.07 -11.75 -4.57
C ALA A 248 32.14 -10.96 -5.33
N GLY A 249 32.39 -9.68 -4.99
CA GLY A 249 33.29 -8.80 -5.72
C GLY A 249 32.93 -8.58 -7.19
N SER A 250 31.68 -8.85 -7.58
CA SER A 250 31.25 -8.94 -8.99
C SER A 250 29.76 -8.66 -9.16
N TYR A 251 29.38 -8.24 -10.37
CA TYR A 251 28.00 -7.94 -10.76
C TYR A 251 27.78 -8.28 -12.24
N SER A 252 26.52 -8.44 -12.63
CA SER A 252 26.12 -8.70 -14.02
C SER A 252 26.21 -7.41 -14.86
N GLN A 253 27.07 -7.41 -15.89
CA GLN A 253 27.21 -6.26 -16.80
C GLN A 253 25.94 -6.00 -17.61
N ASP A 254 25.24 -7.06 -18.01
CA ASP A 254 23.98 -6.96 -18.76
C ASP A 254 22.87 -6.32 -17.92
N ASP A 255 22.81 -6.66 -16.62
CA ASP A 255 21.89 -6.00 -15.69
C ASP A 255 22.32 -4.57 -15.34
N ALA A 256 23.63 -4.28 -15.38
CA ALA A 256 24.14 -2.96 -15.04
C ALA A 256 23.69 -1.84 -16.01
N GLN A 257 23.40 -2.23 -17.25
CA GLN A 257 22.92 -1.33 -18.32
C GLN A 257 21.40 -1.10 -18.29
N LYS A 258 20.65 -1.90 -17.52
CA LYS A 258 19.18 -1.81 -17.43
C LYS A 258 18.77 -0.63 -16.55
N TRP A 259 17.66 0.01 -16.90
CA TRP A 259 17.04 1.03 -16.06
C TRP A 259 16.39 0.35 -14.85
N ILE A 260 16.75 0.78 -13.65
CA ILE A 260 16.13 0.29 -12.42
C ILE A 260 15.21 1.39 -11.88
N PRO A 261 13.88 1.16 -11.86
CA PRO A 261 12.92 2.10 -11.33
C PRO A 261 13.06 2.13 -9.80
N VAL A 262 13.64 3.22 -9.27
CA VAL A 262 13.89 3.41 -7.83
C VAL A 262 13.48 4.80 -7.39
N ALA A 263 12.78 4.89 -6.26
CA ALA A 263 12.48 6.18 -5.63
C ALA A 263 12.64 6.10 -4.11
N GLY A 264 13.07 7.21 -3.50
CA GLY A 264 13.18 7.32 -2.04
C GLY A 264 11.82 7.18 -1.37
N VAL A 265 11.76 6.46 -0.25
CA VAL A 265 10.51 6.20 0.48
C VAL A 265 9.76 7.48 0.90
N ASP A 266 10.49 8.56 1.13
CA ASP A 266 9.96 9.90 1.40
C ASP A 266 9.33 10.54 0.17
N SER A 267 9.98 10.50 -0.99
CA SER A 267 9.40 10.96 -2.26
C SER A 267 8.12 10.19 -2.62
N VAL A 268 8.17 8.85 -2.56
CA VAL A 268 7.02 7.98 -2.85
C VAL A 268 5.87 8.25 -1.89
N ALA A 269 6.15 8.37 -0.59
CA ALA A 269 5.14 8.66 0.42
C ALA A 269 4.56 10.07 0.26
N SER A 270 5.36 11.11 -0.02
CA SER A 270 4.83 12.47 -0.21
C SER A 270 3.91 12.53 -1.42
N MET A 271 4.34 12.03 -2.58
CA MET A 271 3.52 12.04 -3.81
C MET A 271 2.16 11.38 -3.59
N LEU A 272 2.11 10.28 -2.84
CA LEU A 272 0.87 9.59 -2.48
C LEU A 272 0.02 10.39 -1.48
N VAL A 273 0.61 10.93 -0.40
CA VAL A 273 -0.11 11.76 0.59
C VAL A 273 -0.67 13.03 -0.05
N ASP A 274 0.09 13.68 -0.93
CA ASP A 274 -0.34 14.87 -1.65
C ASP A 274 -1.50 14.53 -2.60
N GLN A 275 -1.41 13.44 -3.39
CA GLN A 275 -2.52 13.00 -4.27
C GLN A 275 -3.78 12.63 -3.48
N VAL A 276 -3.63 12.06 -2.28
CA VAL A 276 -4.72 11.75 -1.34
C VAL A 276 -5.38 13.02 -0.80
N LEU A 277 -4.60 14.03 -0.43
CA LEU A 277 -5.08 15.32 0.09
C LEU A 277 -5.69 16.23 -0.99
N LEU A 278 -5.31 16.08 -2.26
CA LEU A 278 -5.93 16.82 -3.35
C LEU A 278 -7.43 16.51 -3.47
N THR A 279 -8.24 17.56 -3.50
CA THR A 279 -9.66 17.50 -3.84
C THR A 279 -9.84 17.09 -5.30
N ARG A 280 -10.88 16.26 -5.56
CA ARG A 280 -11.17 15.55 -6.82
C ARG A 280 -10.68 16.26 -8.10
N SER A 281 -9.68 15.67 -8.79
CA SER A 281 -9.48 15.92 -10.22
C SER A 281 -10.46 15.05 -11.02
N SER A 282 -11.31 15.67 -11.83
CA SER A 282 -12.31 14.99 -12.68
C SER A 282 -11.71 14.32 -13.93
N SER A 283 -10.40 14.38 -14.14
CA SER A 283 -9.76 13.84 -15.35
C SER A 283 -9.41 12.35 -15.22
N ALA A 284 -9.60 11.59 -16.30
CA ALA A 284 -9.16 10.19 -16.38
C ALA A 284 -7.63 10.03 -16.14
N LYS A 285 -6.84 11.06 -16.50
CA LYS A 285 -5.38 11.13 -16.24
C LYS A 285 -5.03 11.05 -14.74
N GLY A 286 -5.94 11.39 -13.83
CA GLY A 286 -5.70 11.32 -12.38
C GLY A 286 -5.83 9.92 -11.77
N ARG A 287 -6.40 8.93 -12.48
CA ARG A 287 -6.79 7.62 -11.93
C ARG A 287 -5.65 6.59 -11.86
N PHE A 288 -4.52 6.89 -12.48
CA PHE A 288 -3.35 6.01 -12.54
C PHE A 288 -2.07 6.85 -12.46
N GLN A 289 -1.33 6.76 -11.35
CA GLN A 289 -0.07 7.48 -11.15
C GLN A 289 1.10 6.51 -11.13
N LYS A 290 2.16 6.84 -11.87
CA LYS A 290 3.42 6.08 -11.99
C LYS A 290 4.55 6.87 -11.30
N VAL A 291 5.29 6.25 -10.39
CA VAL A 291 6.54 6.77 -9.80
C VAL A 291 7.67 5.83 -10.19
N LEU A 292 8.18 6.04 -11.41
CA LEU A 292 9.11 5.12 -12.12
C LEU A 292 10.42 5.79 -12.55
N ASP A 293 10.72 6.96 -11.95
CA ASP A 293 12.08 7.50 -11.93
C ASP A 293 13.04 6.44 -11.34
N GLY A 294 14.34 6.61 -11.58
CA GLY A 294 15.27 5.53 -11.34
C GLY A 294 16.71 5.87 -11.66
N ILE A 295 17.53 4.81 -11.69
CA ILE A 295 18.97 4.89 -11.92
C ILE A 295 19.41 3.75 -12.84
N TYR A 296 20.53 3.96 -13.52
CA TYR A 296 21.36 2.86 -14.01
C TYR A 296 22.33 2.43 -12.91
N PHE A 297 22.70 1.15 -12.89
CA PHE A 297 23.75 0.64 -12.00
C PHE A 297 25.12 1.25 -12.34
N GLN A 298 25.39 1.46 -13.63
CA GLN A 298 26.56 2.16 -14.12
C GLN A 298 26.21 3.62 -14.45
N LYS A 299 27.00 4.59 -13.97
CA LYS A 299 26.93 5.96 -14.49
C LYS A 299 27.27 5.96 -15.98
N ARG A 300 26.37 6.51 -16.79
CA ARG A 300 26.63 6.92 -18.17
C ARG A 300 27.36 8.26 -18.18
#